data_AF-G0MAY0-F1
#
_entry.id   AF-G0MAY0-F1
#
_cell.length_a   1.000
_cell.length_b   1.000
_cell.length_c   1.000
_cell.angle_alpha   90.00
_cell.angle_beta   90.00
_cell.angle_gamma   90.00
#
_symmetry.space_group_name_H-M   'P 1'
#
loop_
_entity.id
_entity.type
_entity.pdbx_description
1 polymer ?
#
loop_
_entity_poly.entity_id
_entity_poly.type
_entity_poly.pdbx_seq_one_letter_code
_entity_poly.pdbx_strand_id
1 'polypeptide(L)'
;MYHHEIEGTPELSFSAISLDEDQRCMSLSRLSSSMHLAAPSPLRRCRSASPATGRQLCLSIEQQKIIKQSWNRIPKAQFGRAVLNTFINTEGVGHNIFVDRDTKERHVRQIVDLVQSCVEHLDNLQTGVKPWLDLIGRGHANFRITGKHWENFAEALVTTASEWNGPGRRHKETGKAWLIMTSFLADRLAHASRQSHHSPMLTPRVQLMSYNGRSAFEFNT
;
A
#
# COMPACT_ATOMS: atom_id res chain seq x y z
N MET A 1 -21.07 -9.81 -60.25
CA MET A 1 -22.38 -9.77 -59.56
C MET A 1 -22.39 -10.85 -58.50
N TYR A 2 -22.10 -10.49 -57.26
CA TYR A 2 -22.44 -11.28 -56.08
C TYR A 2 -22.79 -10.29 -54.98
N HIS A 3 -24.09 -10.17 -54.72
CA HIS A 3 -24.65 -9.47 -53.57
C HIS A 3 -24.52 -10.39 -52.35
N HIS A 4 -23.98 -9.87 -51.25
CA HIS A 4 -24.38 -10.33 -49.93
C HIS A 4 -24.19 -9.20 -48.92
N GLU A 5 -25.26 -8.44 -48.72
CA GLU A 5 -25.55 -7.83 -47.44
C GLU A 5 -26.12 -8.92 -46.52
N ILE A 6 -25.86 -8.80 -45.21
CA ILE A 6 -26.87 -8.77 -44.13
C ILE A 6 -26.11 -8.57 -42.80
N GLU A 7 -26.35 -7.39 -42.22
CA GLU A 7 -26.14 -7.03 -40.83
C GLU A 7 -26.92 -7.95 -39.88
N GLY A 8 -26.33 -8.27 -38.74
CA GLY A 8 -26.99 -8.97 -37.64
C GLY A 8 -26.36 -8.60 -36.32
N THR A 9 -26.75 -7.45 -35.78
CA THR A 9 -26.50 -7.03 -34.39
C THR A 9 -27.30 -7.89 -33.42
N PRO A 10 -26.69 -8.46 -32.35
CA PRO A 10 -27.47 -9.09 -31.29
C PRO A 10 -27.97 -8.04 -30.29
N GLU A 11 -29.29 -7.88 -30.21
CA GLU A 11 -29.97 -7.21 -29.10
C GLU A 11 -29.72 -7.97 -27.80
N LEU A 12 -29.04 -7.32 -26.84
CA LEU A 12 -28.95 -7.78 -25.47
C LEU A 12 -30.19 -7.28 -24.71
N SER A 13 -31.17 -8.18 -24.59
CA SER A 13 -32.32 -8.05 -23.71
C SER A 13 -31.87 -8.04 -22.24
N PHE A 14 -32.05 -6.92 -21.55
CA PHE A 14 -31.89 -6.82 -20.10
C PHE A 14 -33.27 -6.98 -19.44
N SER A 15 -33.51 -8.14 -18.84
CA SER A 15 -34.64 -8.34 -17.94
C SER A 15 -34.37 -7.65 -16.61
N ALA A 16 -35.20 -6.66 -16.28
CA ALA A 16 -35.31 -6.06 -14.96
C ALA A 16 -35.77 -7.12 -13.95
N ILE A 17 -35.00 -7.33 -12.89
CA ILE A 17 -35.40 -8.19 -11.77
C ILE A 17 -35.86 -7.30 -10.62
N SER A 18 -37.11 -7.54 -10.26
CA SER A 18 -37.93 -6.97 -9.18
C SER A 18 -37.18 -6.79 -7.86
N LEU A 19 -37.26 -5.59 -7.29
CA LEU A 19 -36.97 -5.31 -5.88
C LEU A 19 -38.30 -5.38 -5.13
N ASP A 20 -38.61 -6.55 -4.59
CA ASP A 20 -39.75 -6.73 -3.70
C ASP A 20 -39.42 -6.21 -2.30
N GLU A 21 -40.34 -5.38 -1.81
CA GLU A 21 -40.48 -4.90 -0.45
C GLU A 21 -40.55 -6.05 0.56
N ASP A 22 -39.78 -5.95 1.64
CA ASP A 22 -40.28 -6.47 2.92
C ASP A 22 -39.81 -5.58 4.08
N GLN A 23 -40.67 -4.61 4.33
CA GLN A 23 -40.60 -3.59 5.34
C GLN A 23 -41.15 -4.18 6.65
N ARG A 24 -40.29 -4.77 7.50
CA ARG A 24 -40.70 -5.22 8.84
C ARG A 24 -40.47 -4.14 9.88
N CYS A 25 -41.57 -3.46 10.21
CA CYS A 25 -41.76 -2.63 11.38
C CYS A 25 -41.34 -3.35 12.66
N MET A 26 -40.36 -2.81 13.39
CA MET A 26 -40.20 -3.17 14.80
C MET A 26 -41.14 -2.31 15.64
N SER A 27 -42.15 -2.97 16.20
CA SER A 27 -43.11 -2.41 17.15
C SER A 27 -42.41 -1.97 18.42
N LEU A 28 -42.44 -0.66 18.71
CA LEU A 28 -42.19 -0.12 20.04
C LEU A 28 -43.45 -0.32 20.86
N SER A 29 -43.47 -1.33 21.72
CA SER A 29 -44.53 -1.46 22.71
C SER A 29 -44.00 -2.05 24.01
N ARG A 30 -44.24 -1.27 25.07
CA ARG A 30 -44.32 -1.62 26.50
C ARG A 30 -43.11 -1.25 27.36
N LEU A 31 -43.11 0.03 27.71
CA LEU A 31 -42.78 0.48 29.07
C LEU A 31 -43.68 -0.25 30.08
N SER A 32 -43.06 -0.97 31.02
CA SER A 32 -43.62 -1.21 32.34
C SER A 32 -42.50 -1.47 33.33
N SER A 33 -42.26 -0.46 34.15
CA SER A 33 -41.79 -0.47 35.54
C SER A 33 -41.17 -1.76 36.08
N SER A 34 -39.86 -1.72 36.30
CA SER A 34 -39.28 -2.11 37.59
C SER A 34 -38.01 -1.31 37.79
N MET A 35 -38.06 -0.34 38.71
CA MET A 35 -36.91 0.42 39.16
C MET A 35 -36.00 -0.50 39.98
N HIS A 36 -35.00 -1.06 39.33
CA HIS A 36 -33.73 -1.41 39.97
C HIS A 36 -32.64 -0.80 39.09
N LEU A 37 -32.07 0.31 39.55
CA LEU A 37 -30.92 0.96 38.92
C LEU A 37 -29.68 0.06 39.09
N ALA A 38 -29.60 -1.00 38.29
CA ALA A 38 -28.35 -1.69 38.04
C ALA A 38 -27.54 -0.83 37.05
N ALA A 39 -26.34 -0.42 37.45
CA ALA A 39 -25.44 0.34 36.60
C ALA A 39 -25.27 -0.37 35.24
N PRO A 40 -25.33 0.37 34.11
CA PRO A 40 -25.20 -0.23 32.79
C PRO A 40 -23.88 -0.98 32.70
N SER A 41 -23.96 -2.27 32.41
CA SER A 41 -22.79 -3.11 32.17
C SER A 41 -21.99 -2.49 31.02
N PRO A 42 -20.67 -2.27 31.17
CA PRO A 42 -19.86 -1.66 30.13
C PRO A 42 -19.95 -2.54 28.88
N LEU A 43 -20.49 -1.96 27.80
CA LEU A 43 -20.58 -2.59 26.49
C LEU A 43 -19.19 -3.12 26.14
N ARG A 44 -19.07 -4.45 25.96
CA ARG A 44 -17.83 -5.09 25.50
C ARG A 44 -17.45 -4.45 24.17
N ARG A 45 -16.47 -3.56 24.20
CA ARG A 45 -15.90 -2.89 23.03
C ARG A 45 -15.52 -3.97 22.01
N CYS A 46 -16.16 -3.95 20.85
CA CYS A 46 -15.80 -4.83 19.73
C CYS A 46 -14.29 -4.71 19.49
N ARG A 47 -13.57 -5.83 19.54
CA ARG A 47 -12.11 -5.90 19.35
C ARG A 47 -11.63 -5.42 17.97
N SER A 48 -12.55 -5.13 17.05
CA SER A 48 -12.27 -4.64 15.70
C SER A 48 -11.89 -3.15 15.62
N ALA A 49 -12.12 -2.38 16.68
CA ALA A 49 -11.85 -0.93 16.70
C ALA A 49 -10.74 -0.54 17.70
N SER A 50 -9.78 -1.43 17.97
CA SER A 50 -8.57 -1.02 18.68
C SER A 50 -7.79 -0.04 17.81
N PRO A 51 -7.32 1.10 18.35
CA PRO A 51 -6.38 1.96 17.64
C PRO A 51 -5.23 1.10 17.12
N ALA A 52 -4.68 1.42 15.95
CA ALA A 52 -3.53 0.71 15.37
C ALA A 52 -2.27 0.92 16.23
N THR A 53 -2.27 0.37 17.45
CA THR A 53 -1.15 0.42 18.37
C THR A 53 -0.16 -0.65 17.95
N GLY A 54 0.91 -0.18 17.32
CA GLY A 54 2.25 -0.77 17.46
C GLY A 54 2.36 -2.27 17.26
N ARG A 55 1.62 -2.89 16.33
CA ARG A 55 1.91 -4.26 15.94
C ARG A 55 3.32 -4.26 15.35
N GLN A 56 4.28 -4.74 16.15
CA GLN A 56 5.62 -5.00 15.69
C GLN A 56 5.50 -6.04 14.59
N LEU A 57 5.96 -5.69 13.39
CA LEU A 57 5.91 -6.58 12.27
C LEU A 57 7.00 -7.63 12.48
N CYS A 58 6.61 -8.83 12.89
CA CYS A 58 7.53 -9.93 13.13
C CYS A 58 7.53 -10.86 11.92
N LEU A 59 8.45 -10.61 10.97
CA LEU A 59 8.77 -11.59 9.93
C LEU A 59 9.59 -12.72 10.54
N SER A 60 9.20 -13.96 10.30
CA SER A 60 10.00 -15.12 10.72
C SER A 60 11.36 -15.12 10.01
N ILE A 61 12.38 -15.71 10.63
CA ILE A 61 13.72 -15.81 10.01
C ILE A 61 13.67 -16.46 8.63
N GLU A 62 12.77 -17.41 8.42
CA GLU A 62 12.54 -18.02 7.11
C GLU A 62 11.97 -17.02 6.10
N GLN A 63 10.95 -16.25 6.48
CA GLN A 63 10.37 -15.21 5.64
C GLN A 63 11.41 -14.13 5.28
N GLN A 64 12.23 -13.72 6.25
CA GLN A 64 13.32 -12.77 6.02
C GLN A 64 14.32 -13.30 4.98
N LYS A 65 14.71 -14.58 5.10
CA LYS A 65 15.62 -15.23 4.12
C LYS A 65 14.98 -15.29 2.73
N ILE A 66 13.69 -15.64 2.64
CA ILE A 66 12.97 -15.69 1.36
C ILE A 66 12.91 -14.31 0.71
N ILE A 67 12.61 -13.25 1.47
CA ILE A 67 12.60 -11.87 0.95
C ILE A 67 13.99 -11.48 0.44
N LYS A 68 15.05 -11.71 1.23
CA LYS A 68 16.43 -11.40 0.82
C LYS A 68 16.84 -12.15 -0.46
N GLN A 69 16.54 -13.45 -0.54
CA GLN A 69 16.86 -14.28 -1.71
C GLN A 69 16.09 -13.85 -2.96
N SER A 70 14.79 -13.60 -2.82
CA SER A 70 13.93 -13.15 -3.92
C SER A 70 14.35 -11.75 -4.39
N TRP A 71 14.62 -10.83 -3.47
CA TRP A 71 15.10 -9.50 -3.81
C TRP A 71 16.39 -9.55 -4.60
N ASN A 72 17.37 -10.37 -4.23
CA ASN A 72 18.64 -10.46 -4.96
C ASN A 72 18.52 -10.90 -6.43
N ARG A 73 17.41 -11.56 -6.81
CA ARG A 73 17.15 -11.99 -8.19
C ARG A 73 16.51 -10.91 -9.05
N ILE A 74 15.91 -9.91 -8.42
CA ILE A 74 15.12 -8.87 -9.09
C ILE A 74 16.04 -7.79 -9.68
N PRO A 75 15.96 -7.48 -10.98
CA PRO A 75 16.69 -6.36 -11.58
C PRO A 75 16.14 -5.02 -11.08
N LYS A 76 16.92 -4.34 -10.24
CA LYS A 76 16.51 -3.18 -9.43
C LYS A 76 15.89 -2.05 -10.25
N ALA A 77 16.57 -1.61 -11.30
CA ALA A 77 16.10 -0.51 -12.14
C ALA A 77 14.80 -0.85 -12.88
N GLN A 78 14.66 -2.09 -13.35
CA GLN A 78 13.46 -2.55 -14.05
C GLN A 78 12.29 -2.73 -13.08
N PHE A 79 12.58 -3.23 -11.87
CA PHE A 79 11.61 -3.34 -10.79
C PHE A 79 10.99 -1.98 -10.43
N GLY A 80 11.81 -0.96 -10.15
CA GLY A 80 11.29 0.36 -9.80
C GLY A 80 10.41 0.96 -10.90
N ARG A 81 10.79 0.78 -12.18
CA ARG A 81 9.97 1.21 -13.33
C ARG A 81 8.65 0.45 -13.42
N ALA A 82 8.70 -0.87 -13.27
CA ALA A 82 7.54 -1.74 -13.34
C ALA A 82 6.53 -1.40 -12.23
N VAL A 83 6.99 -1.29 -10.98
CA VAL A 83 6.15 -0.88 -9.83
C VAL A 83 5.48 0.46 -10.09
N LEU A 84 6.25 1.46 -10.54
CA LEU A 84 5.71 2.79 -10.79
C LEU A 84 4.67 2.77 -11.93
N ASN A 85 4.93 2.06 -13.01
CA ASN A 85 3.99 1.96 -14.12
C ASN A 85 2.72 1.19 -13.71
N THR A 86 2.85 0.10 -12.97
CA THR A 86 1.72 -0.66 -12.42
C THR A 86 0.85 0.23 -11.53
N PHE A 87 1.46 0.99 -10.61
CA PHE A 87 0.72 1.93 -9.77
C PHE A 87 -0.03 3.00 -10.56
N ILE A 88 0.64 3.65 -11.53
CA ILE A 88 0.03 4.69 -12.39
C ILE A 88 -1.17 4.12 -13.16
N ASN A 89 -1.02 2.92 -13.71
CA ASN A 89 -2.07 2.25 -14.46
C ASN A 89 -3.26 1.89 -13.55
N THR A 90 -3.00 1.36 -12.35
CA THR A 90 -4.05 0.99 -11.38
C THR A 90 -4.86 2.20 -10.91
N GLU A 91 -4.21 3.34 -10.69
CA GLU A 91 -4.90 4.57 -10.26
C GLU A 91 -5.57 5.33 -11.42
N GLY A 92 -5.32 4.95 -12.67
CA GLY A 92 -5.78 5.71 -13.84
C GLY A 92 -5.19 7.13 -13.88
N VAL A 93 -4.03 7.32 -13.25
CA VAL A 93 -3.39 8.63 -13.12
C VAL A 93 -2.53 8.86 -14.35
N GLY A 94 -2.63 10.03 -14.97
CA GLY A 94 -1.79 10.37 -16.11
C GLY A 94 -0.30 10.42 -15.73
N HIS A 95 0.60 10.18 -16.70
CA HIS A 95 2.04 10.37 -16.49
C HIS A 95 2.43 11.82 -16.15
N ASN A 96 1.51 12.77 -16.29
CA ASN A 96 1.67 14.19 -15.96
C ASN A 96 1.76 14.48 -14.45
N ILE A 97 1.65 13.47 -13.57
CA ILE A 97 1.97 13.64 -12.13
C ILE A 97 3.44 13.97 -11.88
N PHE A 98 4.31 13.65 -12.84
CA PHE A 98 5.70 14.06 -12.80
C PHE A 98 5.88 15.26 -13.72
N VAL A 99 6.51 16.30 -13.18
CA VAL A 99 6.82 17.55 -13.91
C VAL A 99 7.69 17.26 -15.14
N ASP A 100 8.61 16.32 -15.01
CA ASP A 100 9.60 15.99 -16.02
C ASP A 100 10.06 14.52 -15.88
N ARG A 101 10.80 14.05 -16.89
CA ARG A 101 11.35 12.69 -16.93
C ARG A 101 12.33 12.44 -15.78
N ASP A 102 13.18 13.39 -15.43
CA ASP A 102 14.20 13.22 -14.38
C ASP A 102 13.56 13.05 -13.01
N THR A 103 12.44 13.75 -12.75
CA THR A 103 11.63 13.61 -11.54
C THR A 103 10.98 12.22 -11.47
N LYS A 104 10.52 11.68 -12.60
CA LYS A 104 10.04 10.29 -12.69
C LYS A 104 11.16 9.29 -12.40
N GLU A 105 12.34 9.46 -13.00
CA GLU A 105 13.51 8.60 -12.78
C GLU A 105 14.03 8.68 -11.33
N ARG A 106 13.90 9.84 -10.69
CA ARG A 106 14.20 9.99 -9.25
C ARG A 106 13.27 9.15 -8.40
N HIS A 107 11.96 9.14 -8.68
CA HIS A 107 11.00 8.29 -7.97
C HIS A 107 11.28 6.80 -8.17
N VAL A 108 11.65 6.39 -9.38
CA VAL A 108 12.07 5.00 -9.65
C VAL A 108 13.22 4.57 -8.75
N ARG A 109 14.26 5.41 -8.61
CA ARG A 109 15.39 5.12 -7.71
C ARG A 109 14.95 5.09 -6.25
N GLN A 110 14.15 6.07 -5.81
CA GLN A 110 13.66 6.14 -4.44
C GLN A 110 12.80 4.93 -4.05
N ILE A 111 11.99 4.38 -4.97
CA ILE A 111 11.23 3.14 -4.74
C ILE A 111 12.18 1.97 -4.51
N VAL A 112 13.23 1.84 -5.32
CA VAL A 112 14.23 0.77 -5.19
C VAL A 112 14.98 0.91 -3.87
N ASP A 113 15.46 2.11 -3.54
CA ASP A 113 16.18 2.38 -2.31
C ASP A 113 15.29 2.11 -1.10
N LEU A 114 13.99 2.41 -1.21
CA LEU A 114 13.02 2.13 -0.16
C LEU A 114 12.92 0.63 0.12
N VAL A 115 12.72 -0.17 -0.94
CA VAL A 115 12.65 -1.62 -0.79
C VAL A 115 13.99 -2.18 -0.32
N GLN A 116 15.12 -1.69 -0.82
CA GLN A 116 16.45 -2.11 -0.39
C GLN A 116 16.63 -1.90 1.13
N SER A 117 16.30 -0.71 1.64
CA SER A 117 16.38 -0.41 3.07
C SER A 117 15.47 -1.32 3.91
N CYS A 118 14.29 -1.66 3.40
CA CYS A 118 13.41 -2.63 4.06
C CYS A 118 14.05 -4.02 4.14
N VAL A 119 14.64 -4.47 3.04
CA VAL A 119 15.30 -5.79 2.95
C VAL A 119 16.52 -5.89 3.87
N GLU A 120 17.24 -4.78 4.06
CA GLU A 120 18.38 -4.69 4.97
C GLU A 120 17.95 -4.77 6.45
N HIS A 121 16.80 -4.20 6.80
CA HIS A 121 16.31 -4.07 8.18
C HIS A 121 15.08 -4.94 8.49
N LEU A 122 14.93 -6.11 7.84
CA LEU A 122 13.76 -6.99 8.03
C LEU A 122 13.60 -7.53 9.47
N ASP A 123 14.68 -7.57 10.24
CA ASP A 123 14.71 -7.94 11.65
C ASP A 123 14.12 -6.84 12.55
N ASN A 124 14.21 -5.58 12.13
CA ASN A 124 13.64 -4.45 12.87
C ASN A 124 13.23 -3.29 11.95
N LEU A 125 12.16 -3.50 11.17
CA LEU A 125 11.61 -2.48 10.27
C LEU A 125 11.14 -1.21 11.01
N GLN A 126 10.68 -1.37 12.25
CA GLN A 126 10.13 -0.29 13.05
C GLN A 126 11.21 0.70 13.52
N THR A 127 12.42 0.24 13.82
CA THR A 127 13.53 1.14 14.17
C THR A 127 14.31 1.55 12.92
N GLY A 128 14.59 0.61 12.01
CA GLY A 128 15.48 0.85 10.88
C GLY A 128 14.89 1.71 9.76
N VAL A 129 13.60 1.55 9.46
CA VAL A 129 13.00 2.16 8.25
C VAL A 129 11.92 3.20 8.59
N LYS A 130 11.27 3.08 9.75
CA LYS A 130 10.16 3.96 10.15
C LYS A 130 10.48 5.46 10.05
N PRO A 131 11.63 5.99 10.52
CA PRO A 131 11.90 7.43 10.42
C PRO A 131 11.87 7.93 8.97
N TRP A 132 12.33 7.08 8.04
CA TRP A 132 12.33 7.40 6.63
C TRP A 132 10.93 7.29 6.01
N LEU A 133 10.15 6.26 6.36
CA LEU A 133 8.74 6.15 5.95
C LEU A 133 7.90 7.34 6.43
N ASP A 134 8.14 7.78 7.66
CA ASP A 134 7.48 8.95 8.22
C ASP A 134 7.82 10.22 7.42
N LEU A 135 9.08 10.38 7.02
CA LEU A 135 9.50 11.50 6.16
C LEU A 135 8.82 11.44 4.79
N ILE A 136 8.84 10.27 4.13
CA ILE A 136 8.22 10.08 2.81
C ILE A 136 6.71 10.35 2.90
N GLY A 137 6.01 9.73 3.84
CA GLY A 137 4.56 9.88 3.99
C GLY A 137 4.15 11.33 4.26
N ARG A 138 4.87 12.04 5.14
CA ARG A 138 4.64 13.48 5.37
C ARG A 138 4.92 14.32 4.13
N GLY A 139 6.01 14.05 3.41
CA GLY A 139 6.33 14.73 2.16
C GLY A 139 5.26 14.56 1.10
N HIS A 140 4.54 13.43 1.13
CA HIS A 140 3.46 13.11 0.21
C HIS A 140 2.08 13.61 0.67
N ALA A 141 1.94 14.17 1.87
CA ALA A 141 0.66 14.65 2.39
C ALA A 141 0.13 15.90 1.68
N ASN A 142 1.00 16.73 1.12
CA ASN A 142 0.56 17.89 0.34
C ASN A 142 0.00 17.49 -1.04
N PHE A 143 0.12 16.22 -1.41
CA PHE A 143 -0.51 15.66 -2.60
C PHE A 143 -1.85 15.04 -2.20
N ARG A 144 -2.79 14.92 -3.14
CA ARG A 144 -4.11 14.28 -2.91
C ARG A 144 -4.01 12.75 -2.76
N ILE A 145 -2.97 12.26 -2.10
CA ILE A 145 -2.69 10.86 -1.86
C ILE A 145 -3.45 10.42 -0.62
N THR A 146 -4.23 9.35 -0.77
CA THR A 146 -5.07 8.78 0.29
C THR A 146 -4.51 7.43 0.75
N GLY A 147 -5.06 6.85 1.81
CA GLY A 147 -4.69 5.50 2.28
C GLY A 147 -4.78 4.45 1.16
N LYS A 148 -5.83 4.52 0.33
CA LYS A 148 -6.04 3.62 -0.81
C LYS A 148 -4.88 3.65 -1.82
N HIS A 149 -4.29 4.83 -2.07
CA HIS A 149 -3.15 4.94 -2.98
C HIS A 149 -1.92 4.21 -2.42
N TRP A 150 -1.70 4.27 -1.10
CA TRP A 150 -0.61 3.53 -0.47
C TRP A 150 -0.84 2.01 -0.49
N GLU A 151 -2.08 1.57 -0.34
CA GLU A 151 -2.47 0.16 -0.50
C GLU A 151 -2.20 -0.34 -1.94
N ASN A 152 -2.63 0.43 -2.95
CA ASN A 152 -2.38 0.12 -4.36
C ASN A 152 -0.88 0.15 -4.70
N PHE A 153 -0.10 1.02 -4.07
CA PHE A 153 1.36 1.01 -4.18
C PHE A 153 1.98 -0.28 -3.59
N ALA A 154 1.50 -0.73 -2.43
CA ALA A 154 1.94 -2.01 -1.86
C ALA A 154 1.53 -3.21 -2.71
N GLU A 155 0.36 -3.19 -3.31
CA GLU A 155 -0.09 -4.21 -4.26
C GLU A 155 0.79 -4.24 -5.51
N ALA A 156 1.15 -3.08 -6.07
CA ALA A 156 2.08 -2.97 -7.19
C ALA A 156 3.45 -3.58 -6.84
N LEU A 157 3.98 -3.31 -5.64
CA LEU A 157 5.23 -3.93 -5.15
C LEU A 157 5.14 -5.46 -5.11
N VAL A 158 4.06 -6.01 -4.54
CA VAL A 158 3.87 -7.47 -4.42
C VAL A 158 3.71 -8.13 -5.78
N THR A 159 2.91 -7.52 -6.66
CA THR A 159 2.64 -8.02 -8.01
C THR A 159 3.92 -8.07 -8.81
N THR A 160 4.65 -6.95 -8.89
CA THR A 160 5.93 -6.91 -9.61
C THR A 160 6.95 -7.87 -9.00
N ALA A 161 7.07 -7.93 -7.66
CA ALA A 161 8.00 -8.89 -7.04
C ALA A 161 7.62 -10.34 -7.39
N SER A 162 6.33 -10.67 -7.44
CA SER A 162 5.84 -12.02 -7.74
C SER A 162 6.13 -12.41 -9.20
N GLU A 163 5.96 -11.48 -10.15
CA GLU A 163 6.29 -11.68 -11.57
C GLU A 163 7.75 -12.06 -11.77
N TRP A 164 8.68 -11.31 -11.18
CA TRP A 164 10.12 -11.55 -11.34
C TRP A 164 10.62 -12.83 -10.65
N ASN A 165 9.96 -13.27 -9.58
CA ASN A 165 10.32 -14.51 -8.91
C ASN A 165 9.78 -15.75 -9.64
N GLY A 166 8.80 -15.57 -10.53
CA GLY A 166 8.19 -16.62 -11.32
C GLY A 166 7.44 -17.68 -10.50
N PRO A 167 6.78 -18.63 -11.17
CA PRO A 167 6.17 -19.78 -10.51
C PRO A 167 7.26 -20.73 -10.00
N GLY A 168 7.04 -21.31 -8.82
CA GLY A 168 7.99 -22.25 -8.21
C GLY A 168 7.50 -22.82 -6.89
N ARG A 169 8.24 -23.81 -6.35
CA ARG A 169 7.86 -24.53 -5.11
C ARG A 169 7.64 -23.60 -3.90
N ARG A 170 8.32 -22.45 -3.87
CA ARG A 170 8.23 -21.44 -2.79
C ARG A 170 7.43 -20.19 -3.17
N HIS A 171 6.73 -20.21 -4.31
CA HIS A 171 6.08 -19.00 -4.84
C HIS A 171 5.02 -18.44 -3.87
N LYS A 172 4.22 -19.32 -3.26
CA LYS A 172 3.18 -18.92 -2.29
C LYS A 172 3.80 -18.30 -1.03
N GLU A 173 4.88 -18.87 -0.52
CA GLU A 173 5.58 -18.38 0.67
C GLU A 173 6.28 -17.04 0.39
N THR A 174 6.89 -16.90 -0.79
CA THR A 174 7.47 -15.63 -1.26
C THR A 174 6.41 -14.54 -1.33
N GLY A 175 5.27 -14.79 -1.99
CA GLY A 175 4.18 -13.82 -2.09
C GLY A 175 3.66 -13.40 -0.72
N LYS A 176 3.47 -14.34 0.21
CA LYS A 176 3.07 -14.03 1.60
C LYS A 176 4.10 -13.18 2.35
N ALA A 177 5.38 -13.50 2.22
CA ALA A 177 6.44 -12.75 2.89
C ALA A 177 6.53 -11.31 2.36
N TRP A 178 6.46 -11.14 1.03
CA TRP A 178 6.40 -9.84 0.38
C TRP A 178 5.18 -9.04 0.82
N LEU A 179 3.99 -9.66 0.85
CA LEU A 179 2.76 -9.01 1.29
C LEU A 179 2.88 -8.47 2.72
N ILE A 180 3.42 -9.25 3.66
CA ILE A 180 3.60 -8.79 5.04
C ILE A 180 4.50 -7.54 5.08
N MET A 181 5.63 -7.57 4.37
CA MET A 181 6.57 -6.43 4.32
C MET A 181 5.93 -5.20 3.66
N THR A 182 5.24 -5.36 2.53
CA THR A 182 4.67 -4.21 1.80
C THR A 182 3.42 -3.65 2.48
N SER A 183 2.60 -4.48 3.15
CA SER A 183 1.51 -4.00 4.00
C SER A 183 2.03 -3.09 5.12
N PHE A 184 3.16 -3.46 5.75
CA PHE A 184 3.80 -2.58 6.74
C PHE A 184 4.18 -1.23 6.13
N LEU A 185 4.73 -1.22 4.92
CA LEU A 185 5.12 0.02 4.24
C LEU A 185 3.90 0.89 3.96
N ALA A 186 2.86 0.34 3.36
CA ALA A 186 1.62 1.06 3.07
C ALA A 186 0.99 1.64 4.34
N ASP A 187 0.86 0.82 5.40
CA ASP A 187 0.29 1.26 6.67
C ASP A 187 1.05 2.45 7.26
N ARG A 188 2.38 2.40 7.24
CA ARG A 188 3.22 3.46 7.79
C ARG A 188 3.21 4.72 6.95
N LEU A 189 3.31 4.61 5.62
CA LEU A 189 3.22 5.74 4.70
C LEU A 189 1.86 6.43 4.80
N ALA A 190 0.77 5.65 4.81
CA ALA A 190 -0.59 6.16 4.95
C ALA A 190 -0.81 6.84 6.30
N HIS A 191 -0.31 6.23 7.38
CA HIS A 191 -0.39 6.82 8.72
C HIS A 191 0.40 8.15 8.80
N ALA A 192 1.64 8.18 8.32
CA ALA A 192 2.47 9.38 8.32
C ALA A 192 1.87 10.51 7.47
N SER A 193 1.33 10.18 6.30
CA SER A 193 0.65 11.12 5.40
C SER A 193 -0.58 11.77 6.06
N ARG A 194 -1.41 10.99 6.77
CA ARG A 194 -2.54 11.52 7.55
C ARG A 194 -2.11 12.42 8.71
N GLN A 195 -1.06 12.04 9.44
CA GLN A 195 -0.61 12.80 10.60
C GLN A 195 -0.12 14.21 10.26
N SER A 196 0.51 14.41 9.10
CA SER A 196 0.94 15.74 8.63
C SER A 196 -0.22 16.70 8.39
N HIS A 197 -1.41 16.22 7.99
CA HIS A 197 -2.58 17.09 7.85
C HIS A 197 -3.06 17.66 9.19
N HIS A 198 -2.77 16.97 10.29
CA HIS A 198 -3.16 17.39 11.64
C HIS A 198 -2.12 18.24 12.35
N SER A 199 -0.89 18.34 11.81
CA SER A 199 0.16 19.19 12.35
C SER A 199 1.10 19.62 11.21
N PRO A 200 0.83 20.77 10.57
CA PRO A 200 1.61 21.26 9.44
C PRO A 200 2.95 21.81 9.94
N MET A 201 3.89 20.93 10.32
CA MET A 201 5.27 21.34 10.54
C MET A 201 6.05 21.34 9.21
N LEU A 202 6.78 22.43 9.02
CA LEU A 202 7.67 22.78 7.91
C LEU A 202 8.40 21.56 7.34
N THR A 203 8.18 21.29 6.05
CA THR A 203 8.86 20.24 5.28
C THR A 203 10.38 20.44 5.35
N PRO A 204 11.16 19.48 5.89
CA PRO A 204 12.58 19.43 5.60
C PRO A 204 12.70 19.05 4.13
N ARG A 205 13.29 19.94 3.34
CA ARG A 205 13.72 19.68 1.96
C ARG A 205 14.41 18.32 1.93
N VAL A 206 13.96 17.41 1.04
CA VAL A 206 14.54 16.07 0.83
C VAL A 206 15.97 16.24 0.28
N GLN A 207 16.89 16.56 1.19
CA GLN A 207 18.31 16.83 0.97
C GLN A 207 19.07 16.37 2.23
N LEU A 208 18.85 15.15 2.68
CA LEU A 208 19.77 14.51 3.61
C LEU A 208 19.60 13.00 3.60
N MET A 209 20.72 12.31 3.82
CA MET A 209 20.90 10.86 3.93
C MET A 209 21.25 10.15 2.61
N SER A 210 22.39 10.55 2.04
CA SER A 210 23.41 9.56 1.64
C SER A 210 23.81 8.75 2.88
N TYR A 211 23.01 7.76 3.27
CA TYR A 211 23.42 6.73 4.23
C TYR A 211 23.94 5.51 3.46
N ASN A 212 24.97 5.76 2.65
CA ASN A 212 25.92 4.73 2.27
C ASN A 212 27.27 5.30 2.66
N GLY A 213 27.94 4.65 3.62
CA GLY A 213 29.30 4.94 4.03
C GLY A 213 30.29 4.72 2.90
N ARG A 214 30.29 5.61 1.90
CA ARG A 214 31.42 5.84 1.02
C ARG A 214 31.95 7.23 1.32
N SER A 215 33.14 7.19 1.88
CA SER A 215 33.99 8.30 2.27
C SER A 215 34.01 9.42 1.24
N ALA A 216 34.15 10.61 1.81
CA ALA A 216 34.59 11.86 1.22
C ALA A 216 35.73 11.70 0.18
N PHE A 217 35.73 12.64 -0.77
CA PHE A 217 36.90 13.24 -1.41
C PHE A 217 38.05 12.30 -1.78
N GLU A 218 38.11 11.91 -3.06
CA GLU A 218 39.38 11.76 -3.77
C GLU A 218 39.09 11.64 -5.28
N PHE A 219 39.30 12.74 -6.01
CA PHE A 219 39.83 12.69 -7.37
C PHE A 219 40.84 13.82 -7.48
N ASN A 220 42.08 13.46 -7.21
CA ASN A 220 43.25 14.19 -7.63
C ASN A 220 43.91 13.32 -8.70
N THR A 221 43.72 13.66 -9.97
CA THR A 221 44.64 13.54 -11.12
C THR A 221 43.90 13.86 -12.41
#